data_AF-W8PL10-F1
#
_entry.id   AF-W8PL10-F1
#
_cell.length_a   1.000
_cell.length_b   1.000
_cell.length_c   1.000
_cell.angle_alpha   90.00
_cell.angle_beta   90.00
_cell.angle_gamma   90.00
#
_symmetry.space_group_name_H-M   'P 1'
#
loop_
_entity.id
_entity.type
_entity.pdbx_description
1 polymer ?
#
loop_
_entity_poly.entity_id
_entity_poly.type
_entity_poly.pdbx_seq_one_letter_code
_entity_poly.pdbx_strand_id
1 'polypeptide(L)'
;MGTTYYTLAVFDKPWEEVLENLPREFRYTRELAYQREEREEHLKFIFDMRGFRLVAVGELHYELKTTEGDSLDWLEVETYSKDNMTLLQIGVSTGMWMFVLSPELMKFLRKLMRTGAVLICGYTDDHDLRDAGFEEDNQFLLYEWLVETVKRGKLEVLPSGLTLVKKELLDLEDGLYELLERPWREEGEYVLIKSLDSYKLLVSIRESDLTDEECYRDLLEDKAWFSLKLVGLPLKRIGQKVGNEELLKRAEEFFRAQVMENGR
;
A
#
# COMPACT_ATOMS: atom_id res chain seq x y z
N MET A 1 10.37 18.36 10.74
CA MET A 1 10.05 17.75 9.43
C MET A 1 8.81 16.91 9.64
N GLY A 2 7.83 16.99 8.75
CA GLY A 2 6.62 16.16 8.86
C GLY A 2 6.87 14.78 8.25
N THR A 3 6.15 13.76 8.73
CA THR A 3 6.12 12.41 8.15
C THR A 3 5.58 12.47 6.72
N THR A 4 6.24 11.79 5.80
CA THR A 4 5.77 11.55 4.43
C THR A 4 5.19 10.15 4.33
N TYR A 5 3.99 10.08 3.75
CA TYR A 5 3.24 8.85 3.52
C TYR A 5 3.40 8.43 2.06
N TYR A 6 3.78 7.18 1.82
CA TYR A 6 4.02 6.65 0.49
C TYR A 6 3.05 5.52 0.15
N THR A 7 2.43 5.63 -1.03
CA THR A 7 1.83 4.50 -1.73
C THR A 7 2.81 4.01 -2.81
N LEU A 8 3.12 2.72 -2.80
CA LEU A 8 3.98 2.07 -3.77
C LEU A 8 3.13 1.20 -4.69
N ALA A 9 3.30 1.36 -6.01
CA ALA A 9 2.65 0.52 -7.01
C ALA A 9 3.70 -0.08 -7.96
N VAL A 10 3.79 -1.41 -7.98
CA VAL A 10 4.69 -2.16 -8.86
C VAL A 10 3.93 -2.60 -10.10
N PHE A 11 4.60 -2.53 -11.26
CA PHE A 11 4.09 -2.94 -12.57
C PHE A 11 5.10 -3.89 -13.21
N ASP A 12 4.61 -4.99 -13.78
CA ASP A 12 5.39 -5.96 -14.56
C ASP A 12 5.61 -5.50 -16.02
N LYS A 13 5.71 -4.18 -16.21
CA LYS A 13 5.78 -3.52 -17.52
C LYS A 13 6.84 -2.42 -17.54
N PRO A 14 7.37 -2.08 -18.73
CA PRO A 14 8.28 -0.96 -18.89
C PRO A 14 7.58 0.37 -18.58
N TRP A 15 8.37 1.35 -18.13
CA TRP A 15 7.86 2.61 -17.58
C TRP A 15 7.15 3.45 -18.62
N GLU A 16 7.55 3.36 -19.88
CA GLU A 16 6.89 4.02 -21.00
C GLU A 16 5.41 3.64 -21.08
N GLU A 17 5.10 2.34 -21.03
CA GLU A 17 3.73 1.84 -21.07
C GLU A 17 2.92 2.25 -19.84
N VAL A 18 3.55 2.28 -18.66
CA VAL A 18 2.88 2.70 -17.42
C VAL A 18 2.53 4.18 -17.49
N LEU A 19 3.48 5.03 -17.89
CA LEU A 19 3.27 6.48 -18.01
C LEU A 19 2.27 6.84 -19.11
N GLU A 20 2.16 6.06 -20.19
CA GLU A 20 1.12 6.25 -21.22
C GLU A 20 -0.29 5.94 -20.72
N ASN A 21 -0.42 5.03 -19.76
CA ASN A 21 -1.70 4.63 -19.19
C ASN A 21 -2.15 5.50 -18.00
N LEU A 22 -1.22 6.09 -17.24
CA LEU A 22 -1.54 6.95 -16.10
C LEU A 22 -2.54 8.08 -16.43
N PRO A 23 -2.38 8.87 -17.51
CA PRO A 23 -3.32 9.91 -17.91
C PRO A 23 -4.76 9.45 -18.18
N ARG A 24 -4.98 8.14 -18.42
CA ARG A 24 -6.32 7.59 -18.67
C ARG A 24 -7.12 7.45 -17.38
N GLU A 25 -6.44 7.28 -16.26
CA GLU A 25 -7.05 7.09 -14.94
C GLU A 25 -6.90 8.32 -14.05
N PHE A 26 -5.81 9.06 -14.18
CA PHE A 26 -5.49 10.22 -13.37
C PHE A 26 -5.24 11.43 -14.26
N ARG A 27 -5.51 12.64 -13.75
CA ARG A 27 -4.94 13.84 -14.38
C ARG A 27 -3.45 13.89 -13.98
N TYR A 28 -2.61 13.27 -14.80
CA TYR A 28 -1.17 13.20 -14.58
C TYR A 28 -0.47 14.37 -15.25
N THR A 29 0.30 15.14 -14.47
CA THR A 29 1.20 16.17 -14.97
C THR A 29 2.63 15.69 -14.80
N ARG A 30 3.36 15.56 -15.90
CA ARG A 30 4.80 15.28 -15.83
C ARG A 30 5.52 16.60 -15.60
N GLU A 31 6.33 16.67 -14.55
CA GLU A 31 7.21 17.83 -14.38
C GLU A 31 8.32 17.78 -15.45
N LEU A 32 8.40 18.84 -16.25
CA LEU A 32 9.51 19.11 -17.17
C LEU A 32 10.45 20.20 -16.62
N ALA A 33 10.17 20.78 -15.45
CA ALA A 33 10.61 22.14 -15.18
C ALA A 33 11.93 22.28 -14.41
N TYR A 34 12.31 21.36 -13.50
CA TYR A 34 13.56 21.49 -12.76
C TYR A 34 14.13 20.11 -12.38
N GLN A 35 15.42 19.88 -12.67
CA GLN A 35 16.30 18.92 -11.97
C GLN A 35 16.15 17.41 -12.25
N ARG A 36 15.80 16.96 -13.46
CA ARG A 36 15.81 15.49 -13.74
C ARG A 36 17.20 14.86 -13.55
N GLU A 37 18.26 15.50 -14.04
CA GLU A 37 19.66 15.05 -13.83
C GLU A 37 20.15 15.38 -12.42
N GLU A 38 19.98 16.63 -11.96
CA GLU A 38 20.44 17.02 -10.62
C GLU A 38 19.80 16.21 -9.50
N ARG A 39 18.50 15.88 -9.60
CA ARG A 39 17.79 15.06 -8.60
C ARG A 39 18.20 13.59 -8.68
N GLU A 40 18.38 13.03 -9.89
CA GLU A 40 18.89 11.66 -10.04
C GLU A 40 20.34 11.55 -9.53
N GLU A 41 21.20 12.53 -9.83
CA GLU A 41 22.57 12.60 -9.31
C GLU A 41 22.60 12.82 -7.80
N HIS A 42 21.73 13.68 -7.28
CA HIS A 42 21.57 13.91 -5.85
C HIS A 42 21.10 12.65 -5.12
N LEU A 43 20.10 11.93 -5.66
CA LEU A 43 19.64 10.67 -5.10
C LEU A 43 20.73 9.59 -5.16
N LYS A 44 21.47 9.47 -6.28
CA LYS A 44 22.64 8.57 -6.37
C LYS A 44 23.73 8.92 -5.37
N PHE A 45 23.92 10.21 -5.10
CA PHE A 45 24.93 10.70 -4.16
C PHE A 45 24.54 10.41 -2.71
N ILE A 46 23.25 10.50 -2.38
CA ILE A 46 22.75 10.32 -1.02
C ILE A 46 22.40 8.86 -0.71
N PHE A 47 21.91 8.10 -1.70
CA PHE A 47 21.32 6.78 -1.51
C PHE A 47 21.91 5.73 -2.46
N ASP A 48 22.13 4.53 -1.93
CA ASP A 48 22.27 3.34 -2.78
C ASP A 48 20.89 2.98 -3.37
N MET A 49 20.72 3.30 -4.65
CA MET A 49 19.48 3.05 -5.38
C MET A 49 19.30 1.58 -5.82
N ARG A 50 20.22 0.66 -5.48
CA ARG A 50 20.10 -0.79 -5.76
C ARG A 50 19.71 -1.11 -7.21
N GLY A 51 20.24 -0.35 -8.18
CA GLY A 51 19.97 -0.50 -9.60
C GLY A 51 18.62 0.04 -10.10
N PHE A 52 17.80 0.64 -9.24
CA PHE A 52 16.66 1.42 -9.70
C PHE A 52 17.13 2.69 -10.41
N ARG A 53 16.48 3.05 -11.52
CA ARG A 53 16.69 4.33 -12.20
C ARG A 53 15.45 5.20 -12.07
N LEU A 54 15.60 6.41 -11.54
CA LEU A 54 14.53 7.40 -11.58
C LEU A 54 14.31 7.82 -13.04
N VAL A 55 13.14 7.50 -13.59
CA VAL A 55 12.81 7.75 -15.00
C VAL A 55 11.80 8.88 -15.18
N ALA A 56 10.97 9.21 -14.19
CA ALA A 56 10.09 10.36 -14.25
C ALA A 56 9.72 10.87 -12.86
N VAL A 57 9.44 12.17 -12.78
CA VAL A 57 8.80 12.83 -11.65
C VAL A 57 7.59 13.58 -12.20
N GLY A 58 6.53 13.65 -11.42
CA GLY A 58 5.32 14.38 -11.78
C GLY A 58 4.33 14.41 -10.64
N GLU A 59 3.08 14.67 -10.98
CA GLU A 59 1.99 14.79 -10.01
C GLU A 59 0.75 14.04 -10.52
N LEU A 60 0.05 13.38 -9.61
CA LEU A 60 -1.29 12.83 -9.84
C LEU A 60 -2.30 13.78 -9.22
N HIS A 61 -3.15 14.37 -10.06
CA HIS A 61 -4.27 15.20 -9.61
C HIS A 61 -5.49 14.29 -9.43
N TYR A 62 -5.88 14.05 -8.18
CA TYR A 62 -7.01 13.20 -7.80
C TYR A 62 -7.51 13.57 -6.41
N GLU A 63 -8.79 13.91 -6.29
CA GLU A 63 -9.41 14.31 -5.03
C GLU A 63 -9.70 13.11 -4.12
N LEU A 64 -9.12 13.13 -2.92
CA LEU A 64 -9.33 12.20 -1.81
C LEU A 64 -9.96 12.96 -0.64
N LYS A 65 -11.21 12.66 -0.32
CA LYS A 65 -11.91 13.28 0.82
C LYS A 65 -11.46 12.68 2.15
N THR A 66 -11.43 13.52 3.18
CA THR A 66 -11.02 13.14 4.53
C THR A 66 -12.19 13.12 5.51
N THR A 67 -12.00 12.53 6.69
CA THR A 67 -12.95 12.58 7.81
C THR A 67 -13.13 13.98 8.40
N GLU A 68 -12.15 14.87 8.21
CA GLU A 68 -12.13 16.24 8.73
C GLU A 68 -12.91 17.23 7.84
N GLY A 69 -13.43 16.79 6.69
CA GLY A 69 -14.17 17.63 5.74
C GLY A 69 -13.29 18.31 4.69
N ASP A 70 -11.97 18.16 4.77
CA ASP A 70 -11.01 18.61 3.77
C ASP A 70 -10.75 17.54 2.70
N SER A 71 -10.04 17.90 1.63
CA SER A 71 -9.58 16.96 0.60
C SER A 71 -8.09 17.13 0.25
N LEU A 72 -7.47 16.03 -0.18
CA LEU A 72 -6.16 16.00 -0.83
C LEU A 72 -6.41 15.87 -2.34
N ASP A 73 -5.95 16.80 -3.15
CA ASP A 73 -6.22 16.83 -4.58
C ASP A 73 -4.97 16.67 -5.46
N TRP A 74 -3.79 16.61 -4.84
CA TRP A 74 -2.50 16.48 -5.50
C TRP A 74 -1.59 15.49 -4.75
N LEU A 75 -0.88 14.66 -5.51
CA LEU A 75 0.03 13.64 -5.00
C LEU A 75 1.31 13.67 -5.84
N GLU A 76 2.48 13.82 -5.20
CA GLU A 76 3.75 13.73 -5.91
C GLU A 76 4.01 12.29 -6.33
N VAL A 77 4.53 12.08 -7.54
CA VAL A 77 4.88 10.73 -8.03
C VAL A 77 6.29 10.69 -8.59
N GLU A 78 7.08 9.75 -8.07
CA GLU A 78 8.37 9.35 -8.62
C GLU A 78 8.22 7.98 -9.29
N THR A 79 8.72 7.87 -10.53
CA THR A 79 8.68 6.64 -11.33
C THR A 79 10.08 6.07 -11.43
N TYR A 80 10.26 4.87 -10.93
CA TYR A 80 11.50 4.12 -10.99
C TYR A 80 11.39 2.95 -11.97
N SER A 81 12.47 2.67 -12.69
CA SER A 81 12.60 1.52 -13.58
C SER A 81 13.71 0.59 -13.11
N LYS A 82 13.46 -0.73 -13.11
CA LYS A 82 14.45 -1.78 -12.83
C LYS A 82 14.04 -3.05 -13.56
N ASP A 83 14.95 -3.67 -14.31
CA ASP A 83 14.75 -4.97 -14.98
C ASP A 83 13.45 -5.09 -15.81
N ASN A 84 13.12 -4.05 -16.62
CA ASN A 84 11.88 -3.92 -17.39
C ASN A 84 10.58 -3.86 -16.56
N MET A 85 10.70 -3.66 -15.25
CA MET A 85 9.59 -3.40 -14.34
C MET A 85 9.58 -1.94 -13.93
N THR A 86 8.41 -1.47 -13.50
CA THR A 86 8.21 -0.08 -13.09
C THR A 86 7.68 -0.06 -11.67
N LEU A 87 8.18 0.87 -10.86
CA LEU A 87 7.68 1.17 -9.53
C LEU A 87 7.27 2.65 -9.50
N LEU A 88 6.03 2.92 -9.12
CA LEU A 88 5.56 4.25 -8.78
C LEU A 88 5.62 4.42 -7.26
N GLN A 89 6.31 5.45 -6.80
CA GLN A 89 6.27 5.94 -5.43
C GLN A 89 5.41 7.20 -5.43
N ILE A 90 4.27 7.16 -4.76
CA ILE A 90 3.32 8.27 -4.68
C ILE A 90 3.37 8.82 -3.26
N GLY A 91 3.89 10.03 -3.09
CA GLY A 91 4.20 10.63 -1.80
C GLY A 91 3.26 11.76 -1.40
N VAL A 92 2.97 11.84 -0.10
CA VAL A 92 2.16 12.90 0.52
C VAL A 92 2.83 13.33 1.83
N SER A 93 3.31 14.57 1.89
CA SER A 93 4.00 15.12 3.08
C SER A 93 3.05 15.93 3.97
N THR A 94 1.92 15.32 4.33
CA THR A 94 0.92 15.91 5.25
C THR A 94 0.23 14.84 6.08
N GLY A 95 -0.02 15.14 7.36
CA GLY A 95 -0.78 14.27 8.27
C GLY A 95 -2.23 14.02 7.83
N MET A 96 -2.75 14.80 6.87
CA MET A 96 -4.08 14.58 6.28
C MET A 96 -4.25 13.19 5.67
N TRP A 97 -3.17 12.52 5.26
CA TRP A 97 -3.22 11.16 4.73
C TRP A 97 -3.92 10.19 5.69
N MET A 98 -3.65 10.32 7.00
CA MET A 98 -4.23 9.48 8.05
C MET A 98 -5.75 9.61 8.19
N PHE A 99 -6.34 10.65 7.59
CA PHE A 99 -7.76 10.96 7.67
C PHE A 99 -8.49 10.67 6.35
N VAL A 100 -7.80 10.13 5.33
CA VAL A 100 -8.43 9.80 4.05
C VAL A 100 -9.47 8.71 4.24
N LEU A 101 -10.69 8.96 3.78
CA LEU A 101 -11.80 8.02 3.90
C LEU A 101 -11.49 6.71 3.17
N SER A 102 -11.72 5.57 3.83
CA SER A 102 -11.51 4.22 3.29
C SER A 102 -12.20 4.01 1.92
N PRO A 103 -13.45 4.46 1.67
CA PRO A 103 -14.06 4.39 0.35
C PRO A 103 -13.34 5.23 -0.73
N GLU A 104 -12.81 6.40 -0.37
CA GLU A 104 -12.08 7.26 -1.31
C GLU A 104 -10.71 6.67 -1.65
N LEU A 105 -10.01 6.14 -0.64
CA LEU A 105 -8.77 5.40 -0.86
C LEU A 105 -9.01 4.19 -1.78
N MET A 106 -10.08 3.43 -1.55
CA MET A 106 -10.43 2.30 -2.42
C MET A 106 -10.68 2.71 -3.88
N LYS A 107 -11.28 3.87 -4.14
CA LYS A 107 -11.44 4.40 -5.51
C LYS A 107 -10.09 4.73 -6.14
N PHE A 108 -9.20 5.37 -5.38
CA PHE A 108 -7.84 5.67 -5.81
C PHE A 108 -7.04 4.39 -6.14
N LEU A 109 -7.07 3.40 -5.24
CA LEU A 109 -6.40 2.12 -5.45
C LEU A 109 -6.95 1.36 -6.68
N ARG A 110 -8.27 1.40 -6.92
CA ARG A 110 -8.88 0.83 -8.14
C ARG A 110 -8.39 1.52 -9.41
N LYS A 111 -8.08 2.81 -9.38
CA LYS A 111 -7.47 3.51 -10.53
C LYS A 111 -6.07 2.99 -10.81
N LEU A 112 -5.23 2.80 -9.79
CA LEU A 112 -3.92 2.16 -9.94
C LEU A 112 -4.03 0.72 -10.49
N MET A 113 -5.01 -0.06 -10.01
CA MET A 113 -5.30 -1.40 -10.54
C MET A 113 -5.67 -1.37 -12.04
N ARG A 114 -6.39 -0.34 -12.50
CA ARG A 114 -6.76 -0.14 -13.92
C ARG A 114 -5.59 0.35 -14.78
N THR A 115 -4.66 1.12 -14.21
CA THR A 115 -3.37 1.44 -14.85
C THR A 115 -2.52 0.18 -15.06
N GLY A 116 -2.77 -0.88 -14.28
CA GLY A 116 -2.14 -2.19 -14.43
C GLY A 116 -1.11 -2.52 -13.36
N ALA A 117 -1.17 -1.87 -12.19
CA ALA A 117 -0.31 -2.21 -11.07
C ALA A 117 -0.55 -3.67 -10.66
N VAL A 118 0.49 -4.47 -10.47
CA VAL A 118 0.37 -5.88 -10.07
C VAL A 118 0.43 -6.08 -8.56
N LEU A 119 1.07 -5.15 -7.85
CA LEU A 119 1.16 -5.11 -6.39
C LEU A 119 1.11 -3.64 -5.96
N ILE A 120 0.25 -3.32 -4.99
CA ILE A 120 0.13 -1.99 -4.39
C ILE A 120 0.21 -2.14 -2.86
N CYS A 121 1.09 -1.37 -2.24
CA CYS A 121 1.32 -1.33 -0.80
C CYS A 121 1.71 0.09 -0.37
N GLY A 122 2.11 0.30 0.88
CA GLY A 122 2.59 1.60 1.34
C GLY A 122 3.51 1.53 2.56
N TYR A 123 4.10 2.66 2.89
CA TYR A 123 4.94 2.86 4.08
C TYR A 123 5.04 4.36 4.42
N THR A 124 5.68 4.70 5.53
CA THR A 124 6.05 6.10 5.85
C THR A 124 7.57 6.24 5.97
N ASP A 125 8.09 7.44 5.74
CA ASP A 125 9.52 7.75 5.83
C ASP A 125 10.10 7.66 7.25
N ASP A 126 9.26 7.66 8.28
CA ASP A 126 9.65 7.51 9.68
C ASP A 126 9.68 6.06 10.18
N HIS A 127 9.28 5.07 9.36
CA HIS A 127 9.48 3.66 9.68
C HIS A 127 10.94 3.26 9.44
N ASP A 128 11.64 2.90 10.53
CA ASP A 128 12.96 2.29 10.41
C ASP A 128 12.82 0.88 9.82
N LEU A 129 13.30 0.70 8.58
CA LEU A 129 13.20 -0.59 7.89
C LEU A 129 14.00 -1.71 8.59
N ARG A 130 14.94 -1.37 9.48
CA ARG A 130 15.66 -2.37 10.29
C ARG A 130 14.74 -3.06 11.30
N ASP A 131 13.76 -2.35 11.86
CA ASP A 131 12.73 -2.95 12.71
C ASP A 131 11.87 -3.94 11.92
N ALA A 132 11.69 -3.64 10.64
CA ALA A 132 11.07 -4.50 9.65
C ALA A 132 12.05 -5.54 9.05
N GLY A 133 13.28 -5.67 9.58
CA GLY A 133 14.29 -6.70 9.34
C GLY A 133 15.06 -6.60 8.05
N PHE A 134 15.08 -5.41 7.47
CA PHE A 134 16.08 -5.07 6.47
C PHE A 134 17.44 -4.82 7.15
N GLU A 135 18.52 -4.99 6.40
CA GLU A 135 19.88 -4.84 6.92
C GLU A 135 20.22 -3.38 7.27
N GLU A 136 19.58 -2.45 6.58
CA GLU A 136 19.78 -1.00 6.72
C GLU A 136 18.45 -0.28 6.49
N ASP A 137 18.40 0.95 6.96
CA ASP A 137 17.25 1.84 6.77
C ASP A 137 17.35 2.52 5.40
N ASN A 138 17.04 1.75 4.35
CA ASN A 138 17.10 2.19 2.96
C ASN A 138 15.85 1.74 2.19
N GLN A 139 15.04 2.69 1.74
CA GLN A 139 13.80 2.42 0.99
C GLN A 139 13.99 1.55 -0.25
N PHE A 140 15.15 1.62 -0.91
CA PHE A 140 15.41 0.82 -2.10
C PHE A 140 15.54 -0.68 -1.80
N LEU A 141 15.78 -1.07 -0.55
CA LEU A 141 15.69 -2.47 -0.13
C LEU A 141 14.25 -2.97 -0.13
N LEU A 142 13.30 -2.15 0.33
CA LEU A 142 11.88 -2.46 0.23
C LEU A 142 11.47 -2.56 -1.25
N TYR A 143 11.95 -1.65 -2.10
CA TYR A 143 11.63 -1.65 -3.53
C TYR A 143 12.16 -2.91 -4.23
N GLU A 144 13.40 -3.29 -3.93
CA GLU A 144 14.01 -4.51 -4.44
C GLU A 144 13.21 -5.74 -3.99
N TRP A 145 12.82 -5.80 -2.72
CA TRP A 145 11.99 -6.89 -2.19
C TRP A 145 10.63 -6.99 -2.91
N LEU A 146 9.96 -5.86 -3.16
CA LEU A 146 8.68 -5.82 -3.87
C LEU A 146 8.83 -6.27 -5.33
N VAL A 147 9.85 -5.79 -6.04
CA VAL A 147 10.15 -6.20 -7.42
C VAL A 147 10.45 -7.70 -7.50
N GLU A 148 11.28 -8.22 -6.60
CA GLU A 148 11.61 -9.65 -6.57
C GLU A 148 10.40 -10.52 -6.24
N THR A 149 9.49 -10.05 -5.38
CA THR A 149 8.22 -10.72 -5.08
C THR A 149 7.36 -10.88 -6.34
N VAL A 150 7.24 -9.82 -7.13
CA VAL A 150 6.49 -9.86 -8.40
C VAL A 150 7.18 -10.76 -9.43
N LYS A 151 8.52 -10.69 -9.57
CA LYS A 151 9.28 -11.57 -10.49
C LYS A 151 9.13 -13.05 -10.14
N ARG A 152 9.12 -13.39 -8.85
CA ARG A 152 8.90 -14.75 -8.36
C ARG A 152 7.45 -15.20 -8.56
N GLY A 153 6.52 -14.27 -8.81
CA GLY A 153 5.10 -14.54 -8.99
C GLY A 153 4.43 -15.04 -7.72
N LYS A 154 4.95 -14.71 -6.53
CA LYS A 154 4.44 -15.24 -5.26
C LYS A 154 4.63 -14.27 -4.09
N LEU A 155 3.51 -13.89 -3.47
CA LEU A 155 3.44 -13.09 -2.25
C LEU A 155 3.27 -14.01 -1.03
N GLU A 156 4.29 -14.11 -0.18
CA GLU A 156 4.25 -14.91 1.07
C GLU A 156 4.24 -14.07 2.35
N VAL A 157 4.70 -12.82 2.24
CA VAL A 157 4.82 -11.86 3.34
C VAL A 157 3.95 -10.66 2.98
N LEU A 158 3.18 -10.17 3.94
CA LEU A 158 2.34 -8.99 3.79
C LEU A 158 3.20 -7.72 3.92
N PRO A 159 3.41 -6.92 2.84
CA PRO A 159 4.26 -5.75 2.91
C PRO A 159 3.66 -4.64 3.76
N SER A 160 2.38 -4.32 3.54
CA SER A 160 1.67 -3.29 4.27
C SER A 160 0.35 -3.81 4.83
N GLY A 161 -0.12 -3.17 5.90
CA GLY A 161 -1.38 -3.53 6.58
C GLY A 161 -2.61 -3.45 5.67
N LEU A 162 -2.55 -2.71 4.57
CA LEU A 162 -3.46 -2.84 3.42
C LEU A 162 -2.61 -3.07 2.18
N THR A 163 -2.78 -4.21 1.53
CA THR A 163 -2.08 -4.58 0.29
C THR A 163 -3.09 -5.01 -0.77
N LEU A 164 -2.90 -4.58 -2.02
CA LEU A 164 -3.59 -5.11 -3.18
C LEU A 164 -2.60 -5.87 -4.05
N VAL A 165 -2.99 -7.04 -4.52
CA VAL A 165 -2.12 -7.87 -5.36
C VAL A 165 -2.93 -8.59 -6.42
N LYS A 166 -2.37 -8.75 -7.63
CA LYS A 166 -2.97 -9.59 -8.67
C LYS A 166 -3.19 -11.00 -8.12
N LYS A 167 -4.35 -11.59 -8.42
CA LYS A 167 -4.75 -12.91 -7.90
C LYS A 167 -3.73 -14.02 -8.18
N GLU A 168 -2.96 -13.89 -9.26
CA GLU A 168 -1.95 -14.88 -9.66
C GLU A 168 -0.69 -14.89 -8.79
N LEU A 169 -0.44 -13.81 -8.03
CA LEU A 169 0.67 -13.75 -7.07
C LEU A 169 0.29 -14.32 -5.70
N LEU A 170 -0.99 -14.62 -5.45
CA LEU A 170 -1.48 -15.07 -4.16
C LEU A 170 -2.45 -16.24 -4.31
N ASP A 171 -1.92 -17.45 -4.16
CA ASP A 171 -2.68 -18.70 -4.20
C ASP A 171 -3.37 -18.98 -2.86
N LEU A 172 -4.21 -18.05 -2.42
CA LEU A 172 -5.05 -18.17 -1.23
C LEU A 172 -6.50 -17.80 -1.55
N GLU A 173 -7.42 -18.59 -1.02
CA GLU A 173 -8.85 -18.30 -1.09
C GLU A 173 -9.24 -17.13 -0.18
N ASP A 174 -10.43 -16.59 -0.39
CA ASP A 174 -11.00 -15.60 0.52
C ASP A 174 -11.19 -16.19 1.93
N GLY A 175 -10.91 -15.37 2.93
CA GLY A 175 -11.01 -15.75 4.34
C GLY A 175 -10.06 -14.99 5.23
N LEU A 176 -10.04 -15.38 6.51
CA LEU A 176 -9.15 -14.84 7.53
C LEU A 176 -7.96 -15.80 7.72
N TYR A 177 -6.75 -15.26 7.78
CA TYR A 177 -5.52 -16.03 7.96
C TYR A 177 -4.69 -15.43 9.09
N GLU A 178 -3.86 -16.24 9.72
CA GLU A 178 -2.90 -15.77 10.71
C GLU A 178 -1.81 -14.92 10.04
N LEU A 179 -1.34 -13.86 10.73
CA LEU A 179 -0.09 -13.18 10.41
C LEU A 179 0.96 -13.62 11.43
N LEU A 180 1.89 -14.44 10.97
CA LEU A 180 2.93 -15.00 11.83
C LEU A 180 3.97 -13.93 12.14
N GLU A 181 4.10 -13.64 13.43
CA GLU A 181 5.07 -12.66 13.92
C GLU A 181 6.50 -13.17 13.79
N ARG A 182 7.44 -12.21 13.86
CA ARG A 182 8.79 -12.52 14.32
C ARG A 182 8.71 -12.86 15.81
N PRO A 183 9.60 -13.71 16.35
CA PRO A 183 9.62 -13.99 17.78
C PRO A 183 9.62 -12.67 18.58
N TRP A 184 9.03 -12.65 19.79
CA TRP A 184 9.01 -11.54 20.79
C TRP A 184 7.80 -10.59 20.87
N ARG A 185 6.74 -10.77 20.08
CA ARG A 185 5.47 -10.07 20.29
C ARG A 185 4.39 -11.04 20.82
N GLU A 186 3.49 -10.52 21.66
CA GLU A 186 2.49 -11.32 22.40
C GLU A 186 1.09 -11.24 21.77
N GLU A 187 0.83 -10.24 20.91
CA GLU A 187 -0.49 -9.99 20.33
C GLU A 187 -0.64 -10.69 18.98
N GLY A 188 -1.68 -11.53 18.86
CA GLY A 188 -2.05 -12.14 17.59
C GLY A 188 -2.46 -11.10 16.55
N GLU A 189 -2.10 -11.32 15.29
CA GLU A 189 -2.59 -10.53 14.17
C GLU A 189 -3.15 -11.46 13.09
N TYR A 190 -4.16 -10.95 12.38
CA TYR A 190 -4.81 -11.64 11.28
C TYR A 190 -4.72 -10.82 10.00
N VAL A 191 -4.87 -11.49 8.86
CA VAL A 191 -5.09 -10.84 7.57
C VAL A 191 -6.38 -11.35 6.95
N LEU A 192 -7.29 -10.43 6.68
CA LEU A 192 -8.49 -10.71 5.89
C LEU A 192 -8.13 -10.60 4.41
N ILE A 193 -8.39 -11.67 3.65
CA ILE A 193 -8.20 -11.74 2.20
C ILE A 193 -9.56 -11.73 1.53
N LYS A 194 -9.81 -10.76 0.65
CA LYS A 194 -11.04 -10.65 -0.15
C LYS A 194 -10.71 -10.51 -1.63
N SER A 195 -11.48 -11.18 -2.47
CA SER A 195 -11.39 -11.03 -3.93
C SER A 195 -11.96 -9.69 -4.38
N LEU A 196 -11.24 -9.02 -5.27
CA LEU A 196 -11.62 -7.76 -5.89
C LEU A 196 -11.30 -7.81 -7.39
N ASP A 197 -12.27 -8.22 -8.20
CA ASP A 197 -12.12 -8.42 -9.65
C ASP A 197 -10.96 -9.39 -10.00
N SER A 198 -9.86 -8.89 -10.57
CA SER A 198 -8.65 -9.67 -10.89
C SER A 198 -7.57 -9.61 -9.80
N TYR A 199 -7.91 -9.08 -8.62
CA TYR A 199 -7.01 -8.84 -7.51
C TYR A 199 -7.51 -9.51 -6.23
N LYS A 200 -6.60 -9.59 -5.26
CA LYS A 200 -6.88 -9.84 -3.85
C LYS A 200 -6.55 -8.58 -3.07
N LEU A 201 -7.43 -8.22 -2.16
CA LEU A 201 -7.20 -7.20 -1.15
C LEU A 201 -6.91 -7.90 0.18
N LEU A 202 -5.83 -7.50 0.83
CA LEU A 202 -5.35 -8.02 2.10
C LEU A 202 -5.40 -6.89 3.13
N VAL A 203 -6.07 -7.10 4.26
CA VAL A 203 -6.13 -6.13 5.36
C VAL A 203 -5.69 -6.81 6.65
N SER A 204 -4.65 -6.29 7.29
CA SER A 204 -4.20 -6.71 8.62
C SER A 204 -5.11 -6.15 9.71
N ILE A 205 -5.46 -6.99 10.68
CA ILE A 205 -6.34 -6.67 11.81
C ILE A 205 -5.70 -7.28 13.05
N ARG A 206 -5.64 -6.55 14.17
CA ARG A 206 -5.14 -7.15 15.43
C ARG A 206 -6.19 -8.09 15.99
N GLU A 207 -5.75 -9.06 16.79
CA GLU A 207 -6.68 -9.96 17.47
C GLU A 207 -7.60 -9.20 18.42
N SER A 208 -7.05 -8.27 19.20
CA SER A 208 -7.83 -7.42 20.12
C SER A 208 -8.94 -6.65 19.40
N ASP A 209 -8.67 -6.11 18.21
CA ASP A 209 -9.64 -5.40 17.37
C ASP A 209 -10.87 -6.27 17.01
N LEU A 210 -10.75 -7.60 17.02
CA LEU A 210 -11.85 -8.52 16.72
C LEU A 210 -12.45 -9.19 17.96
N THR A 211 -11.67 -9.36 19.04
CA THR A 211 -12.11 -10.08 20.23
C THR A 211 -12.64 -9.18 21.34
N ASP A 212 -12.14 -7.95 21.44
CA ASP A 212 -12.61 -6.98 22.42
C ASP A 212 -13.77 -6.15 21.84
N GLU A 213 -14.85 -6.00 22.61
CA GLU A 213 -16.08 -5.33 22.14
C GLU A 213 -15.93 -3.81 21.96
N GLU A 214 -15.09 -3.16 22.78
CA GLU A 214 -14.84 -1.73 22.68
C GLU A 214 -13.96 -1.47 21.46
N CYS A 215 -12.84 -2.20 21.33
CA CYS A 215 -11.96 -2.10 20.16
C CYS A 215 -12.70 -2.44 18.86
N TYR A 216 -13.55 -3.47 18.87
CA TYR A 216 -14.34 -3.83 17.69
C TYR A 216 -15.33 -2.73 17.29
N ARG A 217 -15.95 -2.04 18.25
CA ARG A 217 -16.82 -0.91 17.93
C ARG A 217 -16.05 0.25 17.31
N ASP A 218 -14.91 0.60 17.89
CA ASP A 218 -14.04 1.66 17.36
C ASP A 218 -13.59 1.34 15.93
N LEU A 219 -13.23 0.07 15.67
CA LEU A 219 -12.87 -0.44 14.36
C LEU A 219 -14.00 -0.27 13.31
N LEU A 220 -15.26 -0.41 13.71
CA LEU A 220 -16.41 -0.21 12.82
C LEU A 220 -16.72 1.27 12.57
N GLU A 221 -16.40 2.14 13.52
CA GLU A 221 -16.70 3.58 13.46
C GLU A 221 -15.60 4.39 12.75
N ASP A 222 -14.35 3.93 12.77
CA ASP A 222 -13.24 4.60 12.11
C ASP A 222 -13.34 4.49 10.57
N LYS A 223 -13.69 5.60 9.93
CA LYS A 223 -13.88 5.68 8.47
C LYS A 223 -12.58 5.86 7.68
N ALA A 224 -11.44 6.05 8.32
CA ALA A 224 -10.14 6.27 7.68
C ALA A 224 -9.18 5.09 7.88
N TRP A 225 -9.63 4.00 8.50
CA TRP A 225 -8.78 2.87 8.89
C TRP A 225 -7.90 2.31 7.77
N PHE A 226 -8.42 2.24 6.53
CA PHE A 226 -7.64 1.72 5.40
C PHE A 226 -6.45 2.62 5.05
N SER A 227 -6.55 3.94 5.25
CA SER A 227 -5.43 4.88 5.02
C SER A 227 -4.28 4.63 5.99
N LEU A 228 -4.59 4.38 7.26
CA LEU A 228 -3.63 4.01 8.29
C LEU A 228 -2.98 2.66 7.99
N LYS A 229 -3.79 1.65 7.61
CA LYS A 229 -3.29 0.31 7.29
C LYS A 229 -2.41 0.29 6.05
N LEU A 230 -2.69 1.12 5.04
CA LEU A 230 -1.87 1.18 3.82
C LEU A 230 -0.40 1.53 4.10
N VAL A 231 -0.14 2.35 5.11
CA VAL A 231 1.22 2.82 5.43
C VAL A 231 1.87 2.09 6.60
N GLY A 232 1.13 1.23 7.30
CA GLY A 232 1.72 0.35 8.33
C GLY A 232 2.47 -0.80 7.68
N LEU A 233 3.71 -1.08 8.12
CA LEU A 233 4.59 -2.13 7.60
C LEU A 233 4.64 -3.36 8.54
N PRO A 234 3.65 -4.28 8.54
CA PRO A 234 3.72 -5.47 9.36
C PRO A 234 4.88 -6.38 8.96
N LEU A 235 5.12 -6.56 7.65
CA LEU A 235 6.14 -7.46 7.10
C LEU A 235 6.15 -8.86 7.75
N LYS A 236 4.94 -9.38 7.95
CA LYS A 236 4.65 -10.68 8.56
C LYS A 236 4.30 -11.72 7.50
N ARG A 237 4.67 -12.98 7.76
CA ARG A 237 4.33 -14.10 6.86
C ARG A 237 2.86 -14.44 7.00
N ILE A 238 2.20 -14.73 5.88
CA ILE A 238 0.81 -15.23 5.88
C ILE A 238 0.84 -16.71 6.30
N GLY A 239 0.14 -17.01 7.39
CA GLY A 239 0.06 -18.31 8.04
C GLY A 239 -1.13 -19.16 7.58
N GLN A 240 -1.70 -19.91 8.52
CA GLN A 240 -2.81 -20.83 8.23
C GLN A 240 -4.15 -20.08 8.20
N LYS A 241 -5.14 -20.68 7.53
CA LYS A 241 -6.52 -20.16 7.50
C LYS A 241 -7.16 -20.35 8.87
N VAL A 242 -7.75 -19.29 9.40
CA VAL A 242 -8.46 -19.29 10.68
C VAL A 242 -9.83 -19.96 10.49
N GLY A 243 -10.08 -21.04 11.24
CA GLY A 243 -11.35 -21.79 11.22
C GLY A 243 -12.43 -21.25 12.15
N ASN A 244 -12.21 -20.09 12.78
CA ASN A 244 -13.17 -19.47 13.70
C ASN A 244 -14.19 -18.62 12.92
N GLU A 245 -15.41 -19.12 12.80
CA GLU A 245 -16.49 -18.47 12.04
C GLU A 245 -16.90 -17.10 12.61
N GLU A 246 -16.85 -16.91 13.94
CA GLU A 246 -17.22 -15.64 14.57
C GLU A 246 -16.17 -14.56 14.28
N LEU A 247 -14.88 -14.88 14.37
CA LEU A 247 -13.81 -13.96 14.00
C LEU A 247 -13.88 -13.58 12.53
N LEU A 248 -14.13 -14.56 11.65
CA LEU A 248 -14.31 -14.29 10.23
C LEU A 248 -15.50 -13.35 9.98
N LYS A 249 -16.64 -13.60 10.62
CA LYS A 249 -17.84 -12.76 10.50
C LYS A 249 -17.57 -11.32 10.93
N ARG A 250 -16.85 -11.12 12.04
CA ARG A 250 -16.46 -9.79 12.53
C ARG A 250 -15.53 -9.07 11.54
N ALA A 251 -14.51 -9.77 11.05
CA ALA A 251 -13.61 -9.23 10.03
C ALA A 251 -14.37 -8.83 8.75
N GLU A 252 -15.37 -9.62 8.33
CA GLU A 252 -16.20 -9.30 7.16
C GLU A 252 -17.17 -8.13 7.39
N GLU A 253 -17.71 -7.96 8.58
CA GLU A 253 -18.50 -6.80 8.96
C GLU A 253 -17.64 -5.53 8.99
N PHE A 254 -16.46 -5.58 9.60
CA PHE A 254 -15.45 -4.51 9.52
C PHE A 254 -15.13 -4.14 8.07
N PHE A 255 -14.78 -5.12 7.22
CA PHE A 255 -14.47 -4.83 5.82
C PHE A 255 -15.62 -4.11 5.12
N ARG A 256 -16.87 -4.55 5.35
CA ARG A 256 -18.05 -3.90 4.80
C ARG A 256 -18.20 -2.46 5.28
N ALA A 257 -17.99 -2.19 6.56
CA ALA A 257 -18.03 -0.83 7.11
C ALA A 257 -17.02 0.12 6.43
N GLN A 258 -15.85 -0.41 6.06
CA GLN A 258 -14.78 0.37 5.42
C GLN A 258 -15.01 0.64 3.93
N VAL A 259 -15.67 -0.28 3.21
CA VAL A 259 -15.84 -0.16 1.74
C VAL A 259 -17.21 0.36 1.32
N MET A 260 -18.22 0.32 2.20
CA MET A 260 -19.52 0.91 1.89
C MET A 260 -19.40 2.42 1.86
N GLU A 261 -19.79 3.04 0.74
CA GLU A 261 -20.10 4.46 0.75
C GLU A 261 -21.24 4.64 1.76
N ASN A 262 -20.97 5.34 2.86
CA ASN A 262 -22.03 5.80 3.74
C ASN A 262 -22.89 6.78 2.94
N GLY A 263 -23.89 6.24 2.24
CA GLY A 263 -24.94 6.98 1.59
C GLY A 263 -25.77 7.68 2.68
N ARG A 264 -25.56 8.98 2.79
CA ARG A 264 -26.60 9.94 3.11
C ARG A 264 -26.43 11.17 2.23
#